data_AF-A0A158P4C3-F1
#
_entry.id   AF-A0A158P4C3-F1
#
_cell.length_a   1.000
_cell.length_b   1.000
_cell.length_c   1.000
_cell.angle_alpha   90.00
_cell.angle_beta   90.00
_cell.angle_gamma   90.00
#
_symmetry.space_group_name_H-M   'P 1'
#
loop_
_entity.id
_entity.type
_entity.pdbx_description
1 polymer ?
#
loop_
_entity_poly.entity_id
_entity_poly.type
_entity_poly.pdbx_seq_one_letter_code
_entity_poly.pdbx_strand_id
1 'polypeptide(L)'
;MDYICCYFDVQGFYANNLFYPRECAVLSDHGASVFSVDHELKMDQLSASDQRQAQYLTRRHHGLPFEVEKGTKIESINDIIIAFYECNLDDDHFLCACKSKEAEAMLRTLGIPRLNLGKLGATWSNINTRLEPYSLHIKPGKCSLNAVIAMNKWVKNGPEDDEPGRDVCGNMP
;
A
#
# COMPACT_ATOMS: atom_id res chain seq x y z
N MET A 1 -4.36 7.52 17.43
CA MET A 1 -4.67 6.08 17.26
C MET A 1 -3.45 5.35 17.76
N ASP A 2 -3.40 5.14 19.07
CA ASP A 2 -2.11 5.06 19.77
C ASP A 2 -1.57 3.63 19.83
N TYR A 3 -2.23 2.71 19.13
CA TYR A 3 -1.87 1.28 19.09
C TYR A 3 -1.13 0.87 17.81
N ILE A 4 -0.86 1.79 16.89
CA ILE A 4 -0.25 1.48 15.59
C ILE A 4 1.28 1.54 15.70
N CYS A 5 1.97 0.43 15.47
CA CYS A 5 3.43 0.36 15.47
C CYS A 5 4.06 0.59 14.10
N CYS A 6 3.35 0.21 13.03
CA CYS A 6 3.84 0.33 11.67
C CYS A 6 2.72 0.34 10.63
N TYR A 7 3.08 0.66 9.40
CA TYR A 7 2.19 0.77 8.25
C TYR A 7 2.66 -0.16 7.13
N PHE A 8 1.72 -0.79 6.44
CA PHE A 8 1.98 -1.72 5.36
C PHE A 8 1.02 -1.51 4.19
N ASP A 9 1.55 -1.50 2.97
CA ASP A 9 0.75 -1.59 1.74
C ASP A 9 1.43 -2.50 0.72
N VAL A 10 0.63 -3.02 -0.21
CA VAL A 10 1.05 -3.90 -1.29
C VAL A 10 0.37 -3.48 -2.59
N GLN A 11 1.13 -3.50 -3.68
CA GLN A 11 0.65 -3.32 -5.05
C GLN A 11 1.06 -4.51 -5.89
N GLY A 12 0.24 -4.87 -6.88
CA GLY A 12 0.44 -6.08 -7.65
C GLY A 12 -0.64 -6.32 -8.69
N PHE A 13 -0.70 -7.56 -9.15
CA PHE A 13 -1.57 -7.97 -10.25
C PHE A 13 -2.53 -9.06 -9.82
N TYR A 14 -3.63 -9.18 -10.56
CA TYR A 14 -4.50 -10.34 -10.46
C TYR A 14 -4.31 -11.23 -11.67
N ALA A 15 -4.19 -12.54 -11.43
CA ALA A 15 -4.22 -13.56 -12.47
C ALA A 15 -4.96 -14.78 -11.93
N ASN A 16 -5.88 -15.34 -12.72
CA ASN A 16 -6.74 -16.46 -12.28
C ASN A 16 -7.41 -16.23 -10.90
N ASN A 17 -7.92 -15.00 -10.66
CA ASN A 17 -8.53 -14.57 -9.40
C ASN A 17 -7.61 -14.60 -8.16
N LEU A 18 -6.30 -14.81 -8.33
CA LEU A 18 -5.31 -14.73 -7.27
C LEU A 18 -4.52 -13.43 -7.39
N PHE A 19 -4.17 -12.85 -6.23
CA PHE A 19 -3.36 -11.64 -6.17
C PHE A 19 -1.87 -12.00 -6.08
N TYR A 20 -1.08 -11.39 -6.95
CA TYR A 20 0.38 -11.55 -7.03
C TYR A 20 1.04 -10.23 -6.66
N PRO A 21 1.66 -10.13 -5.47
CA PRO A 21 2.39 -8.96 -5.04
C PRO A 21 3.55 -8.66 -5.99
N ARG A 22 3.74 -7.38 -6.31
CA ARG A 22 4.85 -6.90 -7.12
C ARG A 22 5.66 -5.84 -6.40
N GLU A 23 5.01 -5.09 -5.52
CA GLU A 23 5.64 -4.11 -4.64
C GLU A 23 5.04 -4.26 -3.24
N CYS A 24 5.89 -4.26 -2.22
CA CYS A 24 5.48 -4.17 -0.82
C CYS A 24 6.17 -2.97 -0.20
N ALA A 25 5.48 -2.21 0.64
CA ALA A 25 6.10 -1.13 1.42
C ALA A 25 5.74 -1.25 2.90
N VAL A 26 6.72 -0.93 3.73
CA VAL A 26 6.60 -0.82 5.18
C VAL A 26 7.08 0.56 5.64
N LEU A 27 6.49 1.06 6.71
CA LEU A 27 6.88 2.30 7.36
C LEU A 27 6.69 2.20 8.87
N SER A 28 7.66 2.69 9.62
CA SER A 28 7.57 2.95 11.05
C SER A 28 8.26 4.28 11.38
N ASP A 29 8.35 4.61 12.66
CA ASP A 29 9.11 5.79 13.10
C ASP A 29 10.63 5.65 12.90
N HIS A 30 11.13 4.42 12.68
CA HIS A 30 12.55 4.16 12.39
C HIS A 30 12.89 4.28 10.90
N GLY A 31 11.89 4.26 10.01
CA GLY A 31 12.10 4.45 8.58
C GLY A 31 11.08 3.75 7.69
N ALA A 32 11.23 3.97 6.39
CA ALA A 32 10.44 3.32 5.35
C ALA A 32 11.32 2.40 4.51
N SER A 33 10.73 1.32 4.05
CA SER A 33 11.35 0.43 3.07
C SER A 33 10.31 -0.02 2.05
N VAL A 34 10.76 -0.24 0.82
CA VAL A 34 9.92 -0.74 -0.26
C VAL A 34 10.70 -1.76 -1.04
N PHE A 35 9.99 -2.81 -1.42
CA PHE A 35 10.57 -4.03 -1.94
C PHE A 35 9.90 -4.39 -3.26
N SER A 36 10.73 -4.73 -4.24
CA SER A 36 10.31 -5.32 -5.51
C SER A 36 10.17 -6.83 -5.33
N VAL A 37 8.97 -7.37 -5.56
CA VAL A 37 8.66 -8.80 -5.38
C VAL A 37 8.71 -9.53 -6.71
N ASP A 38 9.53 -10.58 -6.81
CA ASP A 38 9.48 -11.52 -7.94
C ASP A 38 8.45 -12.62 -7.65
N HIS A 39 7.28 -12.49 -8.25
CA HIS A 39 6.19 -13.48 -8.15
C HIS A 39 6.32 -14.65 -9.14
N GLU A 40 7.43 -14.72 -9.88
CA GLU A 40 7.84 -15.81 -10.80
C GLU A 40 6.96 -16.04 -12.04
N LEU A 41 5.70 -15.59 -12.01
CA LEU A 41 4.74 -15.71 -13.09
C LEU A 41 5.18 -14.94 -14.33
N LYS A 42 5.08 -15.58 -15.50
CA LYS A 42 5.42 -15.01 -16.81
C LYS A 42 4.18 -14.53 -17.55
N MET A 43 4.31 -13.42 -18.28
CA MET A 43 3.19 -12.81 -19.00
C MET A 43 2.58 -13.77 -20.04
N ASP A 44 3.40 -14.60 -20.68
CA ASP A 44 2.98 -15.57 -21.69
C ASP A 44 2.22 -16.79 -21.11
N GLN A 45 2.34 -17.03 -19.80
CA GLN A 45 1.61 -18.07 -19.07
C GLN A 45 0.18 -17.63 -18.69
N LEU A 46 -0.13 -16.33 -18.82
CA LEU A 46 -1.42 -15.77 -18.46
C LEU A 46 -2.48 -15.96 -19.54
N SER A 47 -3.76 -15.98 -19.13
CA SER A 47 -4.88 -15.86 -20.06
C SER A 47 -4.85 -14.52 -20.82
N ALA A 48 -5.41 -14.46 -22.03
CA ALA A 48 -5.48 -13.21 -22.80
C ALA A 48 -6.26 -12.09 -22.06
N SER A 49 -7.15 -12.44 -21.13
CA SER A 49 -7.82 -11.48 -20.26
C SER A 49 -6.85 -10.90 -19.24
N ASP A 50 -6.13 -11.75 -18.51
CA ASP A 50 -5.21 -11.34 -17.45
C ASP A 50 -4.02 -10.56 -18.04
N GLN A 51 -3.52 -10.95 -19.21
CA GLN A 51 -2.48 -10.18 -19.93
C GLN A 51 -2.95 -8.75 -20.21
N ARG A 52 -4.18 -8.57 -20.70
CA ARG A 52 -4.73 -7.23 -20.96
C ARG A 52 -4.89 -6.42 -19.68
N GLN A 53 -5.32 -7.06 -18.59
CA GLN A 53 -5.44 -6.41 -17.29
C GLN A 53 -4.08 -5.98 -16.75
N ALA A 54 -3.07 -6.87 -16.77
CA ALA A 54 -1.72 -6.56 -16.35
C ALA A 54 -1.13 -5.38 -17.14
N GLN A 55 -1.26 -5.42 -18.48
CA GLN A 55 -0.81 -4.31 -19.34
C GLN A 55 -1.54 -3.00 -19.05
N TYR A 56 -2.85 -3.04 -18.78
CA TYR A 56 -3.62 -1.86 -18.40
C TYR A 56 -3.09 -1.26 -17.09
N LEU A 57 -2.90 -2.10 -16.07
CA LEU A 57 -2.43 -1.68 -14.75
C LEU A 57 -1.02 -1.06 -14.82
N THR A 58 -0.12 -1.69 -15.57
CA THR A 58 1.24 -1.17 -15.85
C THR A 58 1.18 0.16 -16.60
N ARG A 59 0.32 0.33 -17.61
CA ARG A 59 0.34 1.53 -18.47
C ARG A 59 -0.46 2.71 -17.92
N ARG A 60 -1.49 2.44 -17.12
CA ARG A 60 -2.54 3.43 -16.79
C ARG A 60 -2.84 3.57 -15.30
N HIS A 61 -2.41 2.65 -14.42
CA HIS A 61 -2.80 2.67 -13.01
C HIS A 61 -1.63 2.85 -12.05
N HIS A 62 -0.84 1.79 -11.82
CA HIS A 62 0.26 1.84 -10.85
C HIS A 62 1.64 1.83 -11.51
N GLY A 63 1.80 1.56 -12.81
CA GLY A 63 3.12 1.77 -13.43
C GLY A 63 4.16 0.69 -13.18
N LEU A 64 3.85 -0.33 -12.38
CA LEU A 64 4.78 -1.43 -12.10
C LEU A 64 4.89 -2.35 -13.32
N PRO A 65 6.09 -2.81 -13.71
CA PRO A 65 6.23 -3.88 -14.68
C PRO A 65 5.68 -5.19 -14.11
N PHE A 66 5.06 -6.00 -14.96
CA PHE A 66 4.58 -7.32 -14.58
C PHE A 66 5.73 -8.24 -14.15
N GLU A 67 6.81 -8.26 -14.92
CA GLU A 67 8.00 -9.06 -14.62
C GLU A 67 9.17 -8.18 -14.21
N VAL A 68 10.11 -8.74 -13.45
CA VAL A 68 11.42 -8.13 -13.21
C VAL A 68 12.56 -9.11 -13.37
N GLU A 69 13.71 -8.57 -13.76
CA GLU A 69 14.96 -9.32 -13.80
C GLU A 69 15.51 -9.59 -12.39
N LYS A 70 15.27 -8.67 -11.44
CA LYS A 70 15.73 -8.75 -10.05
C LYS A 70 14.62 -8.32 -9.11
N GLY A 71 14.09 -9.27 -8.36
CA GLY A 71 13.15 -9.07 -7.27
C GLY A 71 13.42 -10.06 -6.16
N THR A 72 12.93 -9.75 -4.97
CA THR A 72 12.99 -10.65 -3.83
C THR A 72 11.82 -11.63 -3.92
N LYS A 73 12.06 -12.92 -3.61
CA LYS A 73 11.01 -13.93 -3.55
C LYS A 73 10.00 -13.61 -2.45
N ILE A 74 8.75 -14.02 -2.64
CA ILE A 74 7.65 -13.67 -1.72
C ILE A 74 7.89 -14.22 -0.31
N GLU A 75 8.52 -15.39 -0.17
CA GLU A 75 8.85 -15.99 1.12
C GLU A 75 9.81 -15.09 1.91
N SER A 76 10.89 -14.62 1.27
CA SER A 76 11.83 -13.70 1.92
C SER A 76 11.18 -12.35 2.23
N ILE A 77 10.22 -11.90 1.42
CA ILE A 77 9.44 -10.68 1.71
C ILE A 77 8.56 -10.87 2.94
N ASN A 78 7.92 -12.03 3.08
CA ASN A 78 7.13 -12.38 4.26
C ASN A 78 8.00 -12.36 5.52
N ASP A 79 9.19 -12.97 5.47
CA ASP A 79 10.14 -12.97 6.59
C ASP A 79 10.56 -11.54 6.97
N ILE A 80 10.85 -10.70 5.96
CA ILE A 80 11.20 -9.29 6.19
C ILE A 80 10.05 -8.52 6.83
N ILE A 81 8.80 -8.74 6.39
CA ILE A 81 7.62 -8.06 6.95
C ILE A 81 7.40 -8.47 8.40
N ILE A 82 7.54 -9.77 8.72
CA ILE A 82 7.44 -10.29 10.09
C ILE A 82 8.52 -9.65 10.96
N ALA A 83 9.78 -9.71 10.55
CA ALA A 83 10.88 -9.12 11.29
C ALA A 83 10.72 -7.60 11.47
N PHE A 84 10.24 -6.91 10.42
CA PHE A 84 9.94 -5.48 10.52
C PHE A 84 8.84 -5.20 11.55
N TYR A 85 7.76 -5.99 11.58
CA TYR A 85 6.72 -5.84 12.58
C TYR A 85 7.24 -6.09 14.00
N GLU A 86 7.93 -7.22 14.23
CA GLU A 86 8.45 -7.61 15.55
C GLU A 86 9.44 -6.58 16.12
N CYS A 87 10.28 -5.98 15.27
CA CYS A 87 11.23 -4.95 15.70
C CYS A 87 10.58 -3.61 16.09
N ASN A 88 9.33 -3.36 15.70
CA ASN A 88 8.62 -2.11 15.99
C ASN A 88 7.48 -2.31 17.01
N LEU A 89 7.22 -3.55 17.44
CA LEU A 89 6.20 -3.89 18.43
C LEU A 89 6.66 -3.43 19.82
N ASP A 90 5.75 -2.82 20.58
CA ASP A 90 5.90 -2.59 22.01
C ASP A 90 4.57 -2.83 22.75
N ASP A 91 4.57 -2.66 24.07
CA ASP A 91 3.40 -2.93 24.92
C ASP A 91 2.19 -2.04 24.59
N ASP A 92 2.43 -0.84 24.06
CA ASP A 92 1.40 0.15 23.74
C ASP A 92 1.05 0.13 22.23
N HIS A 93 1.98 -0.24 21.35
CA HIS A 93 1.86 -0.22 19.90
C HIS A 93 2.01 -1.62 19.31
N PHE A 94 0.90 -2.24 18.93
CA PHE A 94 0.88 -3.63 18.48
C PHE A 94 0.11 -3.91 17.19
N LEU A 95 -0.46 -2.90 16.55
CA LEU A 95 -1.21 -3.03 15.30
C LEU A 95 -0.39 -2.56 14.09
N CYS A 96 -0.34 -3.39 13.05
CA CYS A 96 0.11 -2.97 11.72
C CYS A 96 -1.07 -2.34 10.95
N ALA A 97 -0.97 -1.06 10.62
CA ALA A 97 -1.99 -0.36 9.84
C ALA A 97 -1.85 -0.67 8.34
N CYS A 98 -2.98 -0.90 7.68
CA CYS A 98 -3.05 -1.13 6.23
C CYS A 98 -4.31 -0.47 5.64
N LYS A 99 -4.45 -0.47 4.31
CA LYS A 99 -5.59 0.15 3.64
C LYS A 99 -6.32 -0.75 2.66
N SER A 100 -5.57 -1.53 1.88
CA SER A 100 -6.11 -2.38 0.83
C SER A 100 -6.57 -3.72 1.40
N LYS A 101 -7.54 -4.36 0.74
CA LYS A 101 -7.98 -5.72 1.12
C LYS A 101 -6.84 -6.73 0.93
N GLU A 102 -5.98 -6.48 -0.06
CA GLU A 102 -4.79 -7.26 -0.38
C GLU A 102 -3.74 -7.18 0.74
N ALA A 103 -3.44 -5.96 1.22
CA ALA A 103 -2.54 -5.78 2.35
C ALA A 103 -3.10 -6.43 3.63
N GLU A 104 -4.39 -6.24 3.90
CA GLU A 104 -5.04 -6.89 5.05
C GLU A 104 -5.00 -8.42 4.96
N ALA A 105 -5.21 -8.98 3.76
CA ALA A 105 -5.16 -10.42 3.54
C ALA A 105 -3.74 -10.97 3.76
N MET A 106 -2.71 -10.27 3.28
CA MET A 106 -1.32 -10.68 3.49
C MET A 106 -0.96 -10.66 4.98
N LEU A 107 -1.22 -9.56 5.68
CA LEU A 107 -0.97 -9.47 7.14
C LEU A 107 -1.74 -10.55 7.91
N ARG A 108 -2.96 -10.91 7.48
CA ARG A 108 -3.72 -12.02 8.05
C ARG A 108 -3.01 -13.35 7.89
N THR A 109 -2.50 -13.65 6.70
CA THR A 109 -1.75 -14.88 6.42
C THR A 109 -0.47 -14.96 7.25
N LEU A 110 0.19 -13.83 7.47
CA LEU A 110 1.41 -13.74 8.29
C LEU A 110 1.15 -13.77 9.81
N GLY A 111 -0.11 -13.83 10.24
CA GLY A 111 -0.46 -13.81 11.66
C GLY A 111 -0.25 -12.45 12.34
N ILE A 112 -0.05 -11.38 11.56
CA ILE A 112 0.22 -10.04 12.09
C ILE A 112 -1.10 -9.35 12.50
N PRO A 113 -1.23 -8.90 13.77
CA PRO A 113 -2.32 -8.04 14.22
C PRO A 113 -2.37 -6.76 13.39
N ARG A 114 -3.57 -6.38 12.94
CA ARG A 114 -3.72 -5.35 11.92
C ARG A 114 -4.97 -4.51 12.07
N LEU A 115 -4.86 -3.26 11.64
CA LEU A 115 -5.97 -2.32 11.51
C LEU A 115 -6.12 -1.88 10.06
N ASN A 116 -7.29 -2.11 9.46
CA ASN A 116 -7.55 -1.63 8.10
C ASN A 116 -8.17 -0.24 8.15
N LEU A 117 -7.36 0.79 7.92
CA LEU A 117 -7.76 2.20 7.90
C LEU A 117 -8.76 2.49 6.79
N GLY A 118 -8.76 1.72 5.70
CA GLY A 118 -9.74 1.86 4.62
C GLY A 118 -11.17 1.60 5.08
N LYS A 119 -11.36 0.74 6.09
CA LYS A 119 -12.66 0.50 6.74
C LYS A 119 -13.07 1.61 7.70
N LEU A 120 -12.13 2.49 8.05
CA LEU A 120 -12.34 3.67 8.91
C LEU A 120 -12.44 4.97 8.10
N GLY A 121 -12.52 4.89 6.77
CA GLY A 121 -12.68 6.05 5.88
C GLY A 121 -11.40 6.52 5.19
N ALA A 122 -10.25 5.87 5.37
CA ALA A 122 -9.03 6.21 4.63
C ALA A 122 -9.14 5.82 3.13
N THR A 123 -9.42 6.82 2.29
CA THR A 123 -9.58 6.70 0.84
C THR A 123 -8.35 7.24 0.10
N TRP A 124 -8.21 6.92 -1.18
CA TRP A 124 -7.10 7.48 -1.98
C TRP A 124 -7.19 9.00 -2.16
N SER A 125 -8.39 9.58 -2.03
CA SER A 125 -8.61 11.03 -2.14
C SER A 125 -8.20 11.78 -0.88
N ASN A 126 -8.38 11.21 0.32
CA ASN A 126 -8.09 11.91 1.57
C ASN A 126 -6.71 11.61 2.18
N ILE A 127 -6.02 10.56 1.75
CA ILE A 127 -4.65 10.28 2.24
C ILE A 127 -3.54 10.93 1.37
N ASN A 128 -3.89 11.63 0.29
CA ASN A 128 -2.98 12.33 -0.63
C ASN A 128 -1.67 11.59 -0.96
N THR A 129 -1.75 10.64 -1.89
CA THR A 129 -0.60 9.80 -2.30
C THR A 129 0.25 10.39 -3.43
N ARG A 130 0.10 11.68 -3.76
CA ARG A 130 0.91 12.35 -4.79
C ARG A 130 2.24 12.82 -4.20
N LEU A 131 3.05 11.87 -3.78
CA LEU A 131 4.45 12.11 -3.42
C LEU A 131 5.36 11.55 -4.52
N GLU A 132 6.61 12.01 -4.50
CA GLU A 132 7.70 11.82 -5.46
C GLU A 132 7.68 10.45 -6.20
N PRO A 133 8.03 10.43 -7.51
CA PRO A 133 8.08 9.19 -8.28
C PRO A 133 9.09 8.20 -7.68
N TYR A 134 8.65 6.98 -7.39
CA TYR A 134 9.53 5.90 -6.93
C TYR A 134 10.11 5.14 -8.13
N SER A 135 11.38 4.74 -8.06
CA SER A 135 12.16 4.21 -9.19
C SER A 135 11.67 2.87 -9.75
N LEU A 136 10.81 2.15 -9.02
CA LEU A 136 10.21 0.89 -9.46
C LEU A 136 9.10 1.07 -10.52
N HIS A 137 8.62 2.30 -10.72
CA HIS A 137 7.48 2.58 -11.58
C HIS A 137 7.94 3.15 -12.92
N ILE A 138 7.45 2.59 -14.03
CA ILE A 138 7.73 3.08 -15.39
C ILE A 138 7.04 4.43 -15.64
N LYS A 139 5.95 4.72 -14.91
CA LYS A 139 5.26 6.02 -14.89
C LYS A 139 4.79 6.36 -13.47
N PRO A 140 4.81 7.63 -13.06
CA PRO A 140 4.27 8.05 -11.77
C PRO A 140 2.78 7.69 -11.69
N GLY A 141 2.42 6.92 -10.66
CA GLY A 141 1.07 6.40 -10.42
C GLY A 141 0.88 6.09 -8.94
N LYS A 142 0.03 5.09 -8.61
CA LYS A 142 -0.08 4.60 -7.23
C LYS A 142 1.17 3.80 -6.86
N CYS A 143 1.75 4.11 -5.69
CA CYS A 143 2.93 3.45 -5.13
C CYS A 143 2.65 3.08 -3.66
N SER A 144 3.08 1.90 -3.24
CA SER A 144 2.90 1.37 -1.89
C SER A 144 3.61 2.26 -0.86
N LEU A 145 4.80 2.79 -1.18
CA LEU A 145 5.53 3.70 -0.31
C LEU A 145 4.73 4.99 -0.04
N ASN A 146 4.17 5.58 -1.09
CA ASN A 146 3.32 6.76 -0.96
C ASN A 146 2.08 6.44 -0.14
N ALA A 147 1.51 5.24 -0.26
CA ALA A 147 0.35 4.82 0.52
C ALA A 147 0.68 4.70 2.02
N VAL A 148 1.81 4.12 2.41
CA VAL A 148 2.18 4.01 3.83
C VAL A 148 2.51 5.36 4.47
N ILE A 149 3.18 6.27 3.75
CA ILE A 149 3.45 7.65 4.21
C ILE A 149 2.13 8.41 4.40
N ALA A 150 1.23 8.27 3.43
CA ALA A 150 -0.09 8.86 3.44
C ALA A 150 -0.95 8.37 4.62
N MET A 151 -0.95 7.06 4.89
CA MET A 151 -1.63 6.48 6.05
C MET A 151 -1.10 7.06 7.38
N ASN A 152 0.23 7.16 7.53
CA ASN A 152 0.82 7.73 8.73
C ASN A 152 0.39 9.19 8.96
N LYS A 153 0.39 10.01 7.90
CA LYS A 153 -0.10 11.39 7.98
C LYS A 153 -1.57 11.47 8.37
N TRP A 154 -2.42 10.64 7.76
CA TRP A 154 -3.85 10.59 8.07
C TRP A 154 -4.11 10.21 9.54
N VAL A 155 -3.37 9.23 10.06
CA VAL A 155 -3.47 8.83 11.47
C VAL A 155 -3.03 9.96 12.42
N LYS A 156 -1.94 10.66 12.09
CA LYS A 156 -1.39 11.74 12.93
C LYS A 156 -2.26 12.99 12.95
N ASN A 157 -2.92 13.31 11.83
CA ASN A 157 -3.74 14.51 11.70
C ASN A 157 -5.23 14.27 12.05
N GLY A 158 -5.64 13.01 12.21
CA GLY A 158 -7.04 12.60 12.29
C GLY A 158 -7.71 12.55 10.91
N PRO A 159 -8.86 11.86 10.76
CA PRO A 159 -9.74 12.12 9.64
C PRO A 159 -10.10 13.60 9.71
N GLU A 160 -9.76 14.40 8.71
CA GLU A 160 -10.36 15.73 8.59
C GLU A 160 -11.88 15.51 8.60
N ASP A 161 -12.56 16.05 9.61
CA ASP A 161 -14.00 16.20 9.54
C ASP A 161 -14.25 17.05 8.28
N ASP A 162 -14.82 16.43 7.24
CA ASP A 162 -15.46 17.16 6.15
C ASP A 162 -16.62 17.95 6.79
N GLU A 163 -16.34 19.11 7.40
CA GLU A 163 -17.38 20.07 7.74
C GLU A 163 -17.98 20.58 6.42
N PRO A 164 -19.26 20.33 6.13
CA PRO A 164 -19.92 20.96 5.02
C PRO A 164 -20.38 22.33 5.49
N GLY A 165 -19.55 23.36 5.34
CA GLY A 165 -20.01 24.71 5.66
C GLY A 165 -18.92 25.70 6.01
N ARG A 166 -18.26 26.26 5.00
CA ARG A 166 -17.97 27.70 5.06
C ARG A 166 -18.93 28.40 4.14
N ASP A 167 -19.97 28.93 4.76
CA ASP A 167 -20.82 29.97 4.23
C ASP A 167 -19.98 31.00 3.48
N VAL A 168 -20.20 31.09 2.16
CA VAL A 168 -19.86 32.28 1.40
C VAL A 168 -20.96 33.31 1.68
N CYS A 169 -21.04 33.76 2.93
CA CYS A 169 -21.76 34.97 3.30
C CYS A 169 -20.72 36.00 3.72
N GLY A 170 -20.28 36.81 2.76
CA GLY A 170 -19.35 37.90 3.05
C GLY A 170 -18.87 38.62 1.81
N ASN A 171 -19.77 39.39 1.19
CA ASN A 171 -19.56 40.80 0.80
C ASN A 171 -20.21 41.13 -0.55
N MET A 172 -21.24 41.99 -0.49
CA MET A 172 -21.36 43.20 -1.31
C MET A 172 -22.50 44.06 -0.75
N PRO A 173 -22.22 45.23 -0.16
CA PRO A 173 -22.82 46.48 -0.60
C PRO A 173 -22.19 46.97 -1.92
#